data_AF-A0A432T5G3-F1
#
_entry.id   AF-A0A432T5G3-F1
#
_cell.length_a   1.000
_cell.length_b   1.000
_cell.length_c   1.000
_cell.angle_alpha   90.00
_cell.angle_beta   90.00
_cell.angle_gamma   90.00
#
_symmetry.space_group_name_H-M   'P 1'
#
loop_
_entity.id
_entity.type
_entity.pdbx_description
1 polymer ?
#
loop_
_entity_poly.entity_id
_entity_poly.type
_entity_poly.pdbx_seq_one_letter_code
_entity_poly.pdbx_strand_id
1 'polypeptide(L)'
;IGQLVMEQFFTKEKITSFFQREEQKIDLVPLVESADFSPAFDALAQTVMESKFGGAIQMFGGQEALEGLREPFGNKLKSAVSKIVSSDTFKAQLDHHLQHSTLSDDLIDTIDRLVMSRLDELSPKMVKELVQQLIREHLQWLVVWGGVFGGLIGFVSSLIL
;
A
#
# COMPACT_ATOMS: atom_id res chain seq x y z
N ILE A 1 -25.26 -5.31 -4.07
CA ILE A 1 -24.15 -5.29 -5.04
C ILE A 1 -22.84 -4.91 -4.35
N GLY A 2 -22.79 -3.81 -3.59
CA GLY A 2 -21.57 -3.42 -2.83
C GLY A 2 -21.02 -4.51 -1.91
N GLN A 3 -21.89 -5.14 -1.12
CA GLN A 3 -21.47 -6.26 -0.26
C GLN A 3 -20.83 -7.42 -1.06
N LEU A 4 -21.41 -7.81 -2.20
CA LEU A 4 -20.86 -8.82 -3.09
C LEU A 4 -19.50 -8.40 -3.67
N VAL A 5 -19.32 -7.11 -3.98
CA VAL A 5 -18.04 -6.59 -4.47
C VAL A 5 -16.98 -6.66 -3.37
N MET A 6 -17.32 -6.26 -2.14
CA MET A 6 -16.40 -6.33 -1.00
C MET A 6 -16.00 -7.77 -0.69
N GLU A 7 -16.96 -8.69 -0.60
CA GLU A 7 -16.72 -10.11 -0.30
C GLU A 7 -15.92 -10.84 -1.39
N GLN A 8 -16.03 -10.43 -2.66
CA GLN A 8 -15.36 -11.14 -3.77
C GLN A 8 -14.01 -10.52 -4.16
N PHE A 9 -13.86 -9.21 -4.06
CA PHE A 9 -12.68 -8.50 -4.57
C PHE A 9 -11.78 -7.91 -3.48
N PHE A 10 -12.34 -7.52 -2.33
CA PHE A 10 -11.64 -6.75 -1.30
C PHE A 10 -11.66 -7.46 0.06
N THR A 11 -11.36 -8.77 0.06
CA THR A 11 -11.22 -9.52 1.32
C THR A 11 -9.92 -9.17 2.04
N LYS A 12 -9.88 -9.40 3.35
CA LYS A 12 -8.70 -9.17 4.18
C LYS A 12 -7.47 -9.89 3.65
N GLU A 13 -7.63 -11.13 3.19
CA GLU A 13 -6.55 -11.92 2.62
C GLU A 13 -6.00 -11.28 1.33
N LYS A 14 -6.88 -10.82 0.42
CA LYS A 14 -6.46 -10.19 -0.84
C LYS A 14 -5.71 -8.88 -0.61
N ILE A 15 -6.18 -8.07 0.34
CA ILE A 15 -5.54 -6.82 0.73
C ILE A 15 -4.18 -7.10 1.39
N THR A 16 -4.11 -8.08 2.29
CA THR A 16 -2.86 -8.50 2.93
C THR A 16 -1.84 -9.00 1.89
N SER A 17 -2.27 -9.86 0.95
CA SER A 17 -1.41 -10.34 -0.14
C SER A 17 -1.05 -9.26 -1.18
N PHE A 18 -1.79 -8.16 -1.25
CA PHE A 18 -1.42 -6.99 -2.04
C PHE A 18 -0.26 -6.25 -1.38
N PHE A 19 -0.34 -5.98 -0.06
CA PHE A 19 0.73 -5.33 0.68
C PHE A 19 2.04 -6.10 0.64
N GLN A 20 2.00 -7.41 0.84
CA GLN A 20 3.19 -8.28 0.72
C GLN A 20 3.90 -8.14 -0.64
N ARG A 21 3.15 -7.95 -1.73
CA ARG A 21 3.72 -7.82 -3.07
C ARG A 21 4.28 -6.43 -3.35
N GLU A 22 3.63 -5.40 -2.85
CA GLU A 22 4.10 -4.01 -3.02
C GLU A 22 5.27 -3.69 -2.09
N GLU A 23 5.35 -4.30 -0.90
CA GLU A 23 6.44 -4.10 0.06
C GLU A 23 7.80 -4.57 -0.49
N GLN A 24 7.83 -5.65 -1.28
CA GLN A 24 9.07 -6.07 -1.96
C GLN A 24 9.69 -4.99 -2.85
N LYS A 25 8.92 -3.94 -3.18
CA LYS A 25 9.36 -2.78 -3.98
C LYS A 25 9.67 -1.55 -3.13
N ILE A 26 9.38 -1.56 -1.82
CA ILE A 26 9.66 -0.43 -0.94
C ILE A 26 11.15 -0.41 -0.63
N ASP A 27 11.85 0.57 -1.20
CA ASP A 27 13.21 0.91 -0.83
C ASP A 27 13.20 2.06 0.19
N LEU A 28 13.63 1.78 1.41
CA LEU A 28 13.71 2.75 2.49
C LEU A 28 15.05 3.48 2.54
N VAL A 29 16.04 3.06 1.74
CA VAL A 29 17.36 3.70 1.70
C VAL A 29 17.28 5.20 1.37
N PRO A 30 16.48 5.65 0.37
CA PRO A 30 16.35 7.09 0.07
C PRO A 30 15.78 7.91 1.24
N LEU A 31 14.95 7.30 2.08
CA LEU A 31 14.38 7.97 3.25
C LEU A 31 15.44 8.15 4.35
N VAL A 32 16.24 7.11 4.59
CA VAL A 32 17.43 7.22 5.46
C VAL A 32 18.41 8.23 4.89
N GLU A 33 18.50 8.32 3.56
CA GLU A 33 19.43 9.24 2.93
C GLU A 33 19.04 10.72 3.05
N SER A 34 17.75 11.00 3.17
CA SER A 34 17.22 12.35 3.36
C SER A 34 16.98 12.72 4.82
N ALA A 35 17.13 11.76 5.75
CA ALA A 35 16.94 11.99 7.17
C ALA A 35 18.04 12.88 7.78
N ASP A 36 17.64 13.79 8.68
CA ASP A 36 18.56 14.59 9.48
C ASP A 36 18.97 13.83 10.75
N PHE A 37 20.26 13.54 10.88
CA PHE A 37 20.86 12.85 12.02
C PHE A 37 21.49 13.79 13.05
N SER A 38 21.39 15.10 12.85
CA SER A 38 21.90 16.12 13.78
C SER A 38 21.39 15.90 15.23
N PRO A 39 20.10 15.60 15.47
CA PRO A 39 19.61 15.36 16.83
C PRO A 39 20.26 14.15 17.51
N ALA A 40 20.57 13.09 16.75
CA ALA A 40 21.22 11.89 17.28
C ALA A 40 22.68 12.18 17.66
N PHE A 41 23.37 13.02 16.87
CA PHE A 41 24.69 13.50 17.21
C PHE A 41 24.66 14.38 18.46
N ASP A 42 23.73 15.33 18.55
CA ASP A 42 23.63 16.25 19.70
C ASP A 42 23.39 15.48 21.00
N ALA A 43 22.48 14.51 20.97
CA ALA A 43 22.22 13.63 22.12
C ALA A 43 23.46 12.82 22.53
N LEU A 44 24.20 12.29 21.56
CA LEU A 44 25.45 11.57 21.83
C LEU A 44 26.52 12.50 22.41
N ALA A 45 26.73 13.66 21.80
CA ALA A 45 27.71 14.64 22.22
C ALA A 45 27.44 15.11 23.65
N GLN A 46 26.18 15.43 23.96
CA GLN A 46 25.76 15.78 25.32
C GLN A 46 26.03 14.65 26.31
N THR A 47 25.64 13.41 25.97
CA THR A 47 25.88 12.23 26.82
C THR A 47 27.37 12.02 27.09
N VAL A 48 28.23 12.21 26.08
CA VAL A 48 29.68 12.11 26.22
C VAL A 48 30.23 13.20 27.14
N MET A 49 29.76 14.44 26.98
CA MET A 49 30.18 15.59 27.81
C MET A 49 29.75 15.46 29.27
N GLU A 50 28.59 14.86 29.54
CA GLU A 50 28.10 14.58 30.90
C GLU A 50 28.79 13.36 31.53
N SER A 51 29.43 12.51 30.72
CA SER A 51 30.10 11.30 31.19
C SER A 51 31.49 11.58 31.79
N LYS A 52 32.10 10.54 32.36
CA LYS A 52 33.50 10.56 32.82
C LYS A 52 34.50 10.93 31.70
N PHE A 53 34.12 10.79 30.44
CA PHE A 53 34.93 11.18 29.29
C PHE A 53 34.85 12.68 28.99
N GLY A 54 33.79 13.39 29.41
CA GLY A 54 33.62 14.82 29.16
C GLY A 54 34.74 15.67 29.75
N GLY A 55 35.19 15.33 30.97
CA GLY A 55 36.34 15.98 31.61
C GLY A 55 37.66 15.79 30.84
N ALA A 56 37.84 14.64 30.19
CA ALA A 56 38.99 14.41 29.31
C ALA A 56 38.86 15.20 28.00
N ILE A 57 37.67 15.19 27.38
CA ILE A 57 37.38 15.93 26.14
C ILE A 57 37.54 17.44 26.33
N GLN A 58 37.18 18.00 27.49
CA GLN A 58 37.42 19.41 27.82
C GLN A 58 38.88 19.82 27.71
N MET A 59 39.82 18.92 28.03
CA MET A 59 41.26 19.19 27.88
C MET A 59 41.71 19.24 26.41
N PHE A 60 40.92 18.69 25.49
CA PHE A 60 41.19 18.64 24.05
C PHE A 60 40.33 19.62 23.22
N GLY A 61 39.75 20.65 23.84
CA GLY A 61 38.91 21.64 23.16
C GLY A 61 37.40 21.44 23.38
N GLY A 62 37.01 20.51 24.25
CA GLY A 62 35.62 20.38 24.71
C GLY A 62 34.64 20.07 23.59
N GLN A 63 33.51 20.78 23.60
CA GLN A 63 32.42 20.57 22.66
C GLN A 63 32.81 20.88 21.20
N GLU A 64 33.71 21.84 20.98
CA GLU A 64 34.19 22.19 19.62
C GLU A 64 34.97 21.04 18.98
N ALA A 65 35.70 20.24 19.78
CA ALA A 65 36.39 19.06 19.30
C ALA A 65 35.42 17.95 18.86
N LEU A 66 34.27 17.83 19.53
CA LEU A 66 33.21 16.90 19.12
C LEU A 66 32.51 17.38 17.85
N GLU A 67 32.29 18.68 17.71
CA GLU A 67 31.58 19.27 16.57
C GLU A 67 32.22 18.92 15.22
N GLY A 68 33.56 18.84 15.16
CA GLY A 68 34.28 18.36 13.97
C GLY A 68 33.96 16.91 13.57
N LEU A 69 33.35 16.13 14.47
CA LEU A 69 32.91 14.75 14.22
C LEU A 69 31.44 14.66 13.79
N ARG A 70 30.68 15.76 13.75
CA ARG A 70 29.26 15.76 13.39
C ARG A 70 29.02 15.11 12.03
N GLU A 71 29.74 15.58 11.01
CA GLU A 71 29.61 15.08 9.64
C GLU A 71 30.05 13.61 9.47
N PRO A 72 31.24 13.17 9.94
CA PRO A 72 31.63 11.77 9.83
C PRO A 72 30.74 10.84 10.68
N PHE A 73 30.22 11.29 11.82
CA PHE A 73 29.22 10.54 12.58
C PHE A 73 27.92 10.37 11.79
N GLY A 74 27.37 11.46 11.26
CA GLY A 74 26.17 11.44 10.44
C GLY A 74 26.30 10.47 9.26
N ASN A 75 27.41 10.54 8.52
CA ASN A 75 27.67 9.64 7.40
C ASN A 75 27.77 8.16 7.82
N LYS A 76 28.45 7.86 8.93
CA LYS A 76 28.53 6.48 9.45
C LYS A 76 27.19 5.96 9.95
N LEU A 77 26.43 6.79 10.66
CA LEU A 77 25.13 6.43 11.19
C LEU A 77 24.14 6.17 10.04
N LYS A 78 24.10 7.07 9.06
CA LYS A 78 23.32 6.91 7.83
C LYS A 78 23.65 5.59 7.14
N SER A 79 24.93 5.29 6.91
CA SER A 79 25.35 4.01 6.32
C SER A 79 24.92 2.79 7.15
N ALA A 80 25.02 2.87 8.49
CA ALA A 80 24.60 1.79 9.38
C ALA A 80 23.08 1.58 9.33
N VAL A 81 22.30 2.65 9.38
CA VAL A 81 20.83 2.59 9.31
C VAL A 81 20.39 2.11 7.93
N SER A 82 21.02 2.56 6.84
CA SER A 82 20.74 2.05 5.49
C SER A 82 20.91 0.53 5.42
N LYS A 83 21.99 -0.01 6.00
CA LYS A 83 22.20 -1.47 6.07
C LYS A 83 21.12 -2.18 6.89
N ILE A 84 20.67 -1.57 7.98
CA ILE A 84 19.59 -2.12 8.81
C ILE A 84 18.28 -2.17 8.03
N VAL A 85 17.86 -1.07 7.40
CA VAL A 85 16.58 -1.04 6.66
C VAL A 85 16.59 -1.91 5.40
N SER A 86 17.77 -2.13 4.81
CA SER A 86 17.94 -3.07 3.70
C SER A 86 18.02 -4.54 4.14
N SER A 87 18.22 -4.83 5.43
CA SER A 87 18.38 -6.19 5.94
C SER A 87 17.08 -6.99 5.87
N ASP A 88 17.22 -8.29 5.60
CA ASP A 88 16.08 -9.22 5.56
C ASP A 88 15.35 -9.29 6.91
N THR A 89 16.08 -9.12 8.02
CA THR A 89 15.50 -9.09 9.36
C THR A 89 14.57 -7.90 9.56
N PHE A 90 14.96 -6.71 9.11
CA PHE A 90 14.13 -5.52 9.22
C PHE A 90 12.90 -5.64 8.32
N LYS A 91 13.09 -6.10 7.07
CA LYS A 91 11.98 -6.36 6.14
C LYS A 91 10.99 -7.37 6.71
N ALA A 92 11.46 -8.47 7.28
CA ALA A 92 10.57 -9.45 7.92
C ALA A 92 9.79 -8.86 9.12
N GLN A 93 10.41 -7.98 9.90
CA GLN A 93 9.73 -7.29 11.00
C GLN A 93 8.69 -6.27 10.50
N LEU A 94 9.01 -5.54 9.43
CA LEU A 94 8.11 -4.62 8.77
C LEU A 94 6.89 -5.35 8.20
N ASP A 95 7.12 -6.45 7.47
CA ASP A 95 6.08 -7.31 6.91
C ASP A 95 5.15 -7.83 8.01
N HIS A 96 5.73 -8.35 9.10
CA HIS A 96 4.95 -8.78 10.25
C HIS A 96 4.09 -7.63 10.82
N HIS A 97 4.63 -6.42 10.95
CA HIS A 97 3.85 -5.28 11.45
C HIS A 97 2.74 -4.87 10.48
N LEU A 98 2.98 -4.82 9.17
CA LEU A 98 1.97 -4.44 8.19
C LEU A 98 0.81 -5.45 8.16
N GLN A 99 1.12 -6.76 8.16
CA GLN A 99 0.11 -7.82 8.18
C GLN A 99 -0.77 -7.81 9.43
N HIS A 100 -0.19 -7.48 10.59
CA HIS A 100 -0.91 -7.47 11.86
C HIS A 100 -1.38 -6.08 12.29
N SER A 101 -1.11 -5.05 11.49
CA SER A 101 -1.57 -3.69 11.75
C SER A 101 -3.05 -3.54 11.45
N THR A 102 -3.68 -2.57 12.10
CA THR A 102 -5.07 -2.15 11.79
C THR A 102 -5.19 -1.53 10.40
N LEU A 103 -4.08 -1.26 9.70
CA LEU A 103 -4.07 -0.63 8.38
C LEU A 103 -4.90 -1.42 7.38
N SER A 104 -4.82 -2.75 7.40
CA SER A 104 -5.64 -3.60 6.52
C SER A 104 -7.13 -3.41 6.78
N ASP A 105 -7.54 -3.31 8.05
CA ASP A 105 -8.94 -3.12 8.43
C ASP A 105 -9.43 -1.69 8.09
N ASP A 106 -8.60 -0.68 8.37
CA ASP A 106 -8.89 0.72 8.05
C ASP A 106 -9.02 0.96 6.53
N LEU A 107 -8.20 0.27 5.74
CA LEU A 107 -8.28 0.33 4.28
C LEU A 107 -9.51 -0.37 3.73
N ILE A 108 -9.89 -1.52 4.29
CA ILE A 108 -11.13 -2.21 3.90
C ILE A 108 -12.32 -1.30 4.17
N ASP A 109 -12.39 -0.67 5.34
CA ASP A 109 -13.47 0.27 5.71
C ASP A 109 -13.46 1.52 4.80
N THR A 110 -12.28 2.02 4.44
CA THR A 110 -12.15 3.13 3.50
C THR A 110 -12.61 2.76 2.09
N ILE A 111 -12.25 1.57 1.61
CA ILE A 111 -12.68 1.05 0.30
C ILE A 111 -14.19 0.80 0.32
N ASP A 112 -14.74 0.23 1.40
CA ASP A 112 -16.19 0.00 1.54
C ASP A 112 -16.96 1.32 1.39
N ARG A 113 -16.57 2.36 2.15
CA ARG A 113 -17.18 3.68 2.03
C ARG A 113 -17.09 4.27 0.62
N LEU A 114 -15.93 4.11 -0.03
CA LEU A 114 -15.73 4.59 -1.39
C LEU A 114 -16.61 3.83 -2.39
N VAL A 115 -16.69 2.51 -2.27
CA VAL A 115 -17.52 1.65 -3.12
C VAL A 115 -19.00 1.97 -2.94
N MET A 116 -19.47 2.11 -1.70
CA MET A 116 -20.86 2.49 -1.42
C MET A 116 -21.19 3.86 -2.00
N SER A 117 -20.31 4.85 -1.83
CA SER A 117 -20.47 6.18 -2.43
C SER A 117 -20.59 6.11 -3.96
N ARG A 118 -19.72 5.33 -4.63
CA ARG A 118 -19.81 5.13 -6.08
C ARG A 118 -21.06 4.38 -6.51
N LEU A 119 -21.54 3.44 -5.71
CA LEU A 119 -22.78 2.73 -6.00
C LEU A 119 -24.01 3.63 -5.86
N ASP A 120 -24.02 4.55 -4.90
CA ASP A 120 -25.10 5.53 -4.75
C ASP A 120 -25.11 6.56 -5.90
N GLU A 121 -23.93 6.87 -6.45
CA GLU A 121 -23.80 7.69 -7.66
C GLU A 121 -24.19 6.95 -8.96
N LEU A 122 -24.21 5.62 -8.95
CA LEU A 122 -24.56 4.82 -10.13
C LEU A 122 -26.06 4.87 -10.38
N SER A 123 -26.47 5.73 -11.31
CA SER A 123 -27.86 5.75 -11.78
C SER A 123 -28.22 4.43 -12.51
N PRO A 124 -29.51 4.02 -12.51
CA PRO A 124 -29.98 2.83 -13.25
C PRO A 124 -29.59 2.82 -14.73
N LYS A 125 -29.39 3.99 -15.33
CA LYS A 125 -28.95 4.16 -16.71
C LYS A 125 -27.50 3.71 -16.91
N MET A 126 -26.59 4.05 -15.99
CA MET A 126 -25.18 3.67 -16.06
C MET A 126 -24.99 2.16 -15.90
N VAL A 127 -25.74 1.54 -14.98
CA VAL A 127 -25.74 0.07 -14.81
C VAL A 127 -26.22 -0.62 -16.08
N LYS A 128 -27.28 -0.10 -16.71
CA LYS A 128 -27.78 -0.63 -17.99
C LYS A 128 -26.73 -0.49 -19.10
N GLU A 129 -26.05 0.64 -19.20
CA GLU A 129 -24.98 0.86 -20.19
C GLU A 129 -23.81 -0.11 -19.99
N LEU A 130 -23.37 -0.34 -18.74
CA LEU A 130 -22.33 -1.30 -18.39
C LEU A 130 -22.70 -2.73 -18.75
N VAL A 131 -23.90 -3.19 -18.38
CA VAL A 131 -24.37 -4.54 -18.74
C VAL A 131 -24.52 -4.68 -20.26
N GLN A 132 -24.98 -3.63 -20.94
CA GLN A 132 -25.12 -3.64 -22.40
C GLN A 132 -23.77 -3.60 -23.12
N GLN A 133 -22.72 -3.06 -22.53
CA GLN A 133 -21.33 -3.22 -23.01
C GLN A 133 -20.86 -4.66 -22.83
N LEU A 134 -21.02 -5.25 -21.65
CA LEU A 134 -20.62 -6.64 -21.37
C LEU A 134 -21.35 -7.66 -22.28
N ILE A 135 -22.66 -7.46 -22.49
CA ILE A 135 -23.44 -8.29 -23.42
C ILE A 135 -22.91 -8.14 -24.86
N ARG A 136 -22.51 -6.92 -25.25
CA ARG A 136 -21.95 -6.66 -26.58
C ARG A 136 -20.55 -7.23 -26.79
N GLU A 137 -19.74 -7.36 -25.76
CA GLU A 137 -18.37 -7.88 -25.93
C GLU A 137 -18.29 -9.41 -25.87
N HIS A 138 -19.10 -10.06 -25.03
CA HIS A 138 -18.94 -11.50 -24.78
C HIS A 138 -20.20 -12.35 -24.97
N LEU A 139 -21.40 -11.77 -24.94
CA LEU A 139 -22.67 -12.52 -25.00
C LEU A 139 -23.50 -12.25 -26.27
N GLN A 140 -22.95 -11.55 -27.28
CA GLN A 140 -23.67 -11.21 -28.51
C GLN A 140 -24.21 -12.44 -29.23
N TRP A 141 -23.39 -13.49 -29.32
CA TRP A 141 -23.76 -14.72 -30.00
C TRP A 141 -24.96 -15.40 -29.33
N LEU A 142 -24.94 -15.52 -28.00
CA LEU A 142 -25.97 -16.23 -27.25
C LEU A 142 -27.35 -15.56 -27.37
N VAL A 143 -27.39 -14.23 -27.38
CA VAL A 143 -28.66 -13.47 -27.48
C VAL A 143 -29.22 -13.50 -28.90
N VAL A 144 -28.37 -13.40 -29.94
CA VAL A 144 -28.81 -13.47 -31.34
C VAL A 144 -29.41 -14.84 -31.65
N TRP A 145 -28.78 -15.93 -31.20
CA TRP A 145 -29.34 -17.27 -31.39
C TRP A 145 -30.65 -17.48 -30.63
N GLY A 146 -30.76 -16.99 -29.39
CA GLY A 146 -32.04 -17.01 -28.66
C GLY A 146 -33.16 -16.29 -29.43
N GLY A 147 -32.87 -15.16 -30.04
CA GLY A 147 -33.81 -14.40 -30.88
C GLY A 147 -34.17 -15.09 -32.20
N VAL A 148 -33.17 -15.63 -32.91
CA VAL A 148 -33.39 -16.35 -34.19
C VAL A 148 -34.20 -17.63 -33.97
N PHE A 149 -33.83 -18.45 -32.98
CA PHE A 149 -34.59 -19.67 -32.66
C PHE A 149 -35.99 -19.36 -32.16
N GLY A 150 -36.15 -18.36 -31.28
CA GLY A 150 -37.47 -17.93 -30.80
C GLY A 150 -38.36 -17.40 -31.92
N GLY A 151 -37.80 -16.61 -32.85
CA GLY A 151 -38.51 -16.08 -34.01
C GLY A 151 -38.90 -17.16 -35.01
N LEU A 152 -38.00 -18.11 -35.28
CA LEU A 152 -38.26 -19.21 -36.21
C LEU A 152 -39.32 -20.17 -35.64
N ILE A 153 -39.26 -20.50 -34.36
CA ILE A 153 -40.29 -21.31 -33.68
C ILE A 153 -41.63 -20.55 -33.63
N GLY A 154 -41.62 -19.25 -33.32
CA GLY A 154 -42.83 -18.43 -33.32
C GLY A 154 -43.48 -18.34 -34.71
N PHE A 155 -42.68 -18.19 -35.76
CA PHE A 155 -43.16 -18.17 -37.14
C PHE A 155 -43.76 -19.50 -37.57
N VAL A 156 -43.07 -20.61 -37.27
CA VAL A 156 -43.58 -21.96 -37.55
C VAL A 156 -44.88 -22.24 -36.77
N SER A 157 -44.93 -21.83 -35.50
CA SER A 157 -46.15 -21.97 -34.68
C SER A 157 -47.32 -21.16 -35.23
N SER A 158 -47.07 -19.96 -35.77
CA SER A 158 -48.11 -19.09 -36.34
C SER A 158 -48.63 -19.56 -37.71
N LEU A 159 -47.92 -20.45 -38.40
CA LEU A 159 -48.36 -21.03 -39.68
C LEU A 159 -49.12 -22.35 -39.50
N ILE A 160 -48.93 -23.02 -38.36
CA ILE A 160 -49.56 -24.32 -38.05
C ILE A 160 -50.85 -24.15 -37.22
N LEU A 161 -50.99 -23.02 -36.51
CA LEU A 161 -52.06 -22.72 -35.57
C LEU A 161 -52.87 -21.52 -36.07
#